data_AF-A0A7C4PZ79-F1
#
_entry.id   AF-A0A7C4PZ79-F1
#
_cell.length_a   1.000
_cell.length_b   1.000
_cell.length_c   1.000
_cell.angle_alpha   90.00
_cell.angle_beta   90.00
_cell.angle_gamma   90.00
#
_symmetry.space_group_name_H-M   'P 1'
#
loop_
_entity.id
_entity.type
_entity.pdbx_description
1 polymer ?
#
loop_
_entity_poly.entity_id
_entity_poly.type
_entity_poly.pdbx_seq_one_letter_code
_entity_poly.pdbx_strand_id
1 'polypeptide(L)'
;MVKRTLSKKVEAVVTAILALMATYNIYALLFTAYDVVLHMVLNMSFVLPLIFIVYPARKKDVDRIPWYDYLLAIISVIPPIILYHHPPWIYERMWFATALTTEQLVLGIVFIATIIEATRRTSGLVITFLVIFFLIYLYIGPYIPDPFRHRGMRFDRIIELNYLTTYGTFTTPLQVMSTYVIAFTILGAVFSEAGVGRFFIDLAKALVGRMVGGPAKI
;
A
#
# COMPACT_ATOMS: atom_id res chain seq x y z
N MET A 1 7.30 8.45 12.68
CA MET A 1 7.04 8.77 11.26
C MET A 1 6.66 10.23 11.19
N VAL A 2 7.41 11.08 10.46
CA VAL A 2 7.12 12.52 10.39
C VAL A 2 6.33 12.78 9.11
N LYS A 3 5.11 13.30 9.22
CA LYS A 3 4.29 13.71 8.07
C LYS A 3 4.73 15.09 7.59
N ARG A 4 4.65 15.36 6.29
CA ARG A 4 4.89 16.70 5.74
C ARG A 4 3.79 17.68 6.13
N THR A 5 4.16 18.95 6.27
CA THR A 5 3.20 20.05 6.27
C THR A 5 2.92 20.43 4.83
N LEU A 6 1.70 20.17 4.36
CA LEU A 6 1.30 20.40 2.97
C LEU A 6 0.75 21.82 2.79
N SER A 7 0.96 22.41 1.61
CA SER A 7 0.24 23.62 1.21
C SER A 7 -1.24 23.29 1.03
N LYS A 8 -2.14 24.24 1.37
CA LYS A 8 -3.60 24.08 1.27
C LYS A 8 -4.07 23.52 -0.08
N LYS A 9 -3.43 23.94 -1.19
CA LYS A 9 -3.76 23.43 -2.53
C LYS A 9 -3.41 21.94 -2.70
N VAL A 10 -2.24 21.54 -2.22
CA VAL A 10 -1.79 20.14 -2.32
C VAL A 10 -2.58 19.25 -1.37
N GLU A 11 -2.87 19.74 -0.17
CA GLU A 11 -3.73 19.06 0.79
C GLU A 11 -5.13 18.80 0.20
N ALA A 12 -5.72 19.79 -0.48
CA ALA A 12 -7.00 19.60 -1.17
C ALA A 12 -6.93 18.50 -2.25
N VAL A 13 -5.85 18.45 -3.03
CA VAL A 13 -5.64 17.39 -4.04
C VAL A 13 -5.47 16.02 -3.39
N VAL A 14 -4.66 15.90 -2.33
CA VAL A 14 -4.47 14.66 -1.57
C VAL A 14 -5.80 14.19 -0.99
N THR A 15 -6.58 15.09 -0.39
CA THR A 15 -7.91 14.78 0.15
C THR A 15 -8.87 14.35 -0.94
N ALA A 16 -8.86 14.99 -2.11
CA ALA A 16 -9.68 14.56 -3.25
C ALA A 16 -9.33 13.15 -3.72
N ILE A 17 -8.04 12.81 -3.83
CA ILE A 17 -7.59 11.45 -4.20
C ILE A 17 -8.00 10.43 -3.12
N LEU A 18 -7.83 10.75 -1.84
CA LEU A 18 -8.26 9.89 -0.74
C LEU A 18 -9.78 9.70 -0.72
N ALA A 19 -10.56 10.75 -0.99
CA ALA A 19 -12.01 10.67 -1.09
C ALA A 19 -12.45 9.81 -2.29
N LEU A 20 -11.78 9.93 -3.44
CA LEU A 20 -12.02 9.08 -4.61
C LEU A 20 -11.68 7.62 -4.30
N MET A 21 -10.53 7.37 -3.68
CA MET A 21 -10.11 6.03 -3.26
C MET A 21 -11.12 5.43 -2.27
N ALA A 22 -11.57 6.19 -1.27
CA ALA A 22 -12.57 5.73 -0.30
C ALA A 22 -13.91 5.42 -0.98
N THR A 23 -14.38 6.31 -1.86
CA THR A 23 -15.62 6.13 -2.63
C THR A 23 -15.54 4.88 -3.51
N TYR A 24 -14.43 4.70 -4.23
CA TYR A 24 -14.19 3.49 -5.02
C TYR A 24 -14.23 2.23 -4.16
N ASN A 25 -13.54 2.22 -3.01
CA ASN A 25 -13.51 1.04 -2.14
C ASN A 25 -14.90 0.72 -1.57
N ILE A 26 -15.66 1.72 -1.13
CA ILE A 26 -17.06 1.52 -0.69
C ILE A 26 -17.90 0.94 -1.83
N TYR A 27 -17.82 1.53 -3.03
CA TYR A 27 -18.58 1.06 -4.18
C TYR A 27 -18.21 -0.39 -4.55
N ALA A 28 -16.93 -0.69 -4.63
CA ALA A 28 -16.42 -2.02 -4.96
C ALA A 28 -16.89 -3.05 -3.92
N LEU A 29 -16.80 -2.74 -2.63
CA LEU A 29 -17.18 -3.66 -1.55
C LEU A 29 -18.69 -3.92 -1.47
N LEU A 30 -19.53 -2.93 -1.82
CA LEU A 30 -20.98 -3.04 -1.68
C LEU A 30 -21.68 -3.59 -2.93
N PHE A 31 -21.21 -3.25 -4.13
CA PHE A 31 -22.01 -3.40 -5.35
C PHE A 31 -21.34 -4.25 -6.44
N THR A 32 -20.05 -4.59 -6.32
CA THR A 32 -19.33 -5.27 -7.39
C THR A 32 -18.74 -6.61 -6.92
N ALA A 33 -19.01 -7.68 -7.66
CA ALA A 33 -18.16 -8.87 -7.60
C ALA A 33 -16.87 -8.54 -8.39
N TYR A 34 -15.87 -7.99 -7.70
CA TYR A 34 -14.63 -7.56 -8.33
C TYR A 34 -13.59 -8.68 -8.31
N ASP A 35 -12.73 -8.69 -9.32
CA ASP A 35 -11.51 -9.48 -9.25
C ASP A 35 -10.59 -8.90 -8.17
N VAL A 36 -10.25 -9.74 -7.19
CA VAL A 36 -9.52 -9.32 -6.00
C VAL A 36 -8.11 -8.81 -6.34
N VAL A 37 -7.44 -9.40 -7.33
CA VAL A 37 -6.10 -8.98 -7.74
C VAL A 37 -6.16 -7.62 -8.41
N LEU A 38 -7.11 -7.41 -9.33
CA LEU A 38 -7.28 -6.10 -9.98
C LEU A 38 -7.65 -5.00 -8.99
N HIS A 39 -8.43 -5.33 -7.96
CA HIS A 39 -8.74 -4.40 -6.87
C HIS A 39 -7.51 -4.03 -6.04
N MET A 40 -6.61 -4.98 -5.76
CA MET A 40 -5.33 -4.72 -5.10
C MET A 40 -4.42 -3.84 -5.96
N VAL A 41 -4.36 -4.10 -7.27
CA VAL A 41 -3.59 -3.33 -8.24
C VAL A 41 -4.09 -1.88 -8.30
N LEU A 42 -5.41 -1.67 -8.34
CA LEU A 42 -5.99 -0.33 -8.36
C LEU A 42 -5.79 0.39 -7.02
N ASN A 43 -5.93 -0.29 -5.88
CA ASN A 43 -5.62 0.32 -4.58
C ASN A 43 -4.14 0.74 -4.49
N MET A 44 -3.23 -0.08 -5.05
CA MET A 44 -1.81 0.25 -5.10
C MET A 44 -1.54 1.51 -5.93
N SER A 45 -2.25 1.72 -7.05
CA SER A 45 -2.10 2.92 -7.89
C SER A 45 -2.55 4.20 -7.18
N PHE A 46 -3.50 4.13 -6.24
CA PHE A 46 -3.85 5.26 -5.37
C PHE A 46 -2.82 5.50 -4.26
N VAL A 47 -2.36 4.44 -3.58
CA VAL A 47 -1.58 4.57 -2.35
C VAL A 47 -0.12 4.96 -2.61
N LEU A 48 0.53 4.34 -3.60
CA LEU A 48 1.94 4.61 -3.91
C LEU A 48 2.27 6.09 -4.15
N PRO A 49 1.58 6.82 -5.05
CA PRO A 49 1.87 8.24 -5.27
C PRO A 49 1.65 9.09 -4.02
N LEU A 50 0.62 8.78 -3.23
CA LEU A 50 0.32 9.50 -2.00
C LEU A 50 1.43 9.34 -0.96
N ILE A 51 2.09 8.18 -0.90
CA ILE A 51 3.24 7.98 -0.01
C ILE A 51 4.34 9.00 -0.34
N PHE A 52 4.65 9.20 -1.63
CA PHE A 52 5.71 10.13 -2.03
C PHE A 52 5.36 11.60 -1.78
N ILE A 53 4.08 11.96 -1.75
CA ILE A 53 3.63 13.33 -1.44
C ILE A 53 3.55 13.58 0.07
N VAL A 54 2.97 12.63 0.82
CA VAL A 54 2.69 12.78 2.26
C VAL A 54 3.94 12.54 3.13
N TYR A 55 4.80 11.61 2.75
CA TYR A 55 5.99 11.24 3.53
C TYR A 55 7.28 11.78 2.89
N PRO A 56 8.02 12.67 3.58
CA PRO A 56 9.25 13.26 3.06
C PRO A 56 10.39 12.26 2.95
N ALA A 57 11.19 12.39 1.90
CA ALA A 57 12.38 11.55 1.69
C ALA A 57 13.46 11.77 2.77
N ARG A 58 13.57 13.01 3.27
CA ARG A 58 14.52 13.46 4.28
C ARG A 58 13.81 14.33 5.31
N LYS A 59 14.30 14.32 6.55
CA LYS A 59 13.75 15.16 7.64
C LYS A 59 13.77 16.66 7.34
N LYS A 60 14.61 17.12 6.40
CA LYS A 60 14.70 18.54 5.98
C LYS A 60 13.61 18.98 5.01
N ASP A 61 12.91 18.04 4.38
CA ASP A 61 11.89 18.31 3.37
C ASP A 61 10.47 18.25 3.96
N VAL A 62 10.32 18.52 5.26
CA VAL A 62 9.02 18.49 5.95
C VAL A 62 8.14 19.69 5.53
N ASP A 63 8.75 20.81 5.17
CA ASP A 63 8.03 22.06 4.87
C ASP A 63 7.76 22.28 3.36
N ARG A 64 8.26 21.39 2.49
CA ARG A 64 8.09 21.53 1.03
C ARG A 64 8.09 20.19 0.30
N ILE A 65 7.57 20.18 -0.92
CA ILE A 65 7.65 19.01 -1.81
C ILE A 65 8.72 19.26 -2.87
N PRO A 66 9.87 18.57 -2.79
CA PRO A 66 10.89 18.63 -3.83
C PRO A 66 10.36 18.07 -5.16
N TRP A 67 10.90 18.55 -6.28
CA TRP A 67 10.50 18.12 -7.62
C TRP A 67 10.61 16.61 -7.84
N TYR A 68 11.61 15.95 -7.22
CA TYR A 68 11.82 14.52 -7.35
C TYR A 68 10.70 13.69 -6.70
N ASP A 69 9.97 14.23 -5.72
CA ASP A 69 8.83 13.55 -5.11
C ASP A 69 7.60 13.57 -5.99
N TYR A 70 7.40 14.65 -6.76
CA TYR A 70 6.39 14.68 -7.82
C TYR A 70 6.72 13.68 -8.93
N LEU A 71 7.99 13.62 -9.34
CA LEU A 71 8.43 12.66 -10.34
C LEU A 71 8.22 11.21 -9.87
N LEU A 72 8.63 10.89 -8.64
CA LEU A 72 8.41 9.56 -8.06
C LEU A 72 6.93 9.24 -7.91
N ALA A 73 6.10 10.20 -7.52
CA ALA A 73 4.66 10.00 -7.45
C ALA A 73 4.09 9.61 -8.82
N ILE A 74 4.42 10.35 -9.89
CA ILE A 74 3.97 10.04 -11.25
C ILE A 74 4.48 8.67 -11.71
N ILE A 75 5.78 8.40 -11.55
CA ILE A 75 6.39 7.14 -11.98
C ILE A 75 5.79 5.94 -11.25
N SER A 76 5.47 6.07 -9.97
CA SER A 76 4.93 4.98 -9.15
C SER A 76 3.53 4.53 -9.54
N VAL A 77 2.76 5.39 -10.22
CA VAL A 77 1.42 5.08 -10.71
C VAL A 77 1.46 4.21 -11.96
N ILE A 78 2.51 4.36 -12.78
CA ILE A 78 2.57 3.77 -14.12
C ILE A 78 2.49 2.23 -14.09
N PRO A 79 3.30 1.49 -13.31
CA PRO A 79 3.24 0.03 -13.32
C PRO A 79 1.86 -0.55 -12.91
N PRO A 80 1.27 -0.19 -11.76
CA PRO A 80 -0.02 -0.77 -11.39
C PRO A 80 -1.15 -0.39 -12.38
N ILE A 81 -1.14 0.81 -12.96
CA ILE A 81 -2.16 1.18 -13.95
C ILE A 81 -2.04 0.37 -15.23
N ILE A 82 -0.82 0.13 -15.74
CA ILE A 82 -0.62 -0.69 -16.94
C ILE A 82 -1.08 -2.12 -16.66
N LEU A 83 -0.73 -2.65 -15.49
CA LEU A 83 -1.13 -4.00 -15.08
C LEU A 83 -2.66 -4.15 -14.97
N TYR A 84 -3.36 -3.12 -14.47
CA TYR A 84 -4.82 -3.09 -14.43
C TYR A 84 -5.45 -3.16 -15.83
N HIS A 85 -4.83 -2.50 -16.82
CA HIS A 85 -5.28 -2.54 -18.21
C HIS A 85 -4.85 -3.79 -19.00
N HIS A 86 -3.92 -4.58 -18.46
CA HIS A 86 -3.44 -5.82 -19.08
C HIS A 86 -3.60 -7.04 -18.16
N PRO A 87 -4.84 -7.41 -17.75
CA PRO A 87 -5.09 -8.62 -16.95
C PRO A 87 -4.45 -9.91 -17.49
N PRO A 88 -4.38 -10.16 -18.82
CA PRO A 88 -3.74 -11.37 -19.36
C PRO A 88 -2.29 -11.58 -18.92
N TRP A 89 -1.56 -10.51 -18.57
CA TRP A 89 -0.19 -10.62 -18.08
C TRP A 89 -0.08 -11.36 -16.75
N ILE A 90 -1.16 -11.37 -15.96
CA ILE A 90 -1.26 -12.10 -14.69
C ILE A 90 -1.91 -13.46 -14.92
N TYR A 91 -3.08 -13.50 -15.57
CA TYR A 91 -3.95 -14.70 -15.59
C TYR A 91 -3.59 -15.72 -16.67
N GLU A 92 -3.15 -15.27 -17.84
CA GLU A 92 -2.90 -16.15 -19.00
C GLU A 92 -1.42 -16.55 -19.09
N ARG A 93 -0.59 -15.96 -18.24
CA ARG A 93 0.85 -16.19 -18.23
C ARG A 93 1.19 -17.46 -17.44
N MET A 94 1.96 -18.35 -18.06
CA MET A 94 2.64 -19.42 -17.32
C MET A 94 3.86 -18.87 -16.59
N TRP A 95 3.70 -18.60 -15.30
CA TRP A 95 4.74 -18.01 -14.45
C TRP A 95 6.05 -18.80 -14.52
N PHE A 96 7.18 -18.08 -14.64
CA PHE A 96 8.54 -18.61 -14.72
C PHE A 96 8.89 -19.47 -15.93
N ALA A 97 7.92 -19.74 -16.82
CA ALA A 97 8.11 -20.46 -18.08
C ALA A 97 8.13 -19.49 -19.27
N THR A 98 7.21 -18.54 -19.31
CA THR A 98 7.17 -17.50 -20.34
C THR A 98 8.27 -16.46 -20.09
N ALA A 99 8.99 -16.05 -21.14
CA ALA A 99 10.01 -14.99 -21.03
C ALA A 99 9.36 -13.62 -20.77
N LEU A 100 10.03 -12.73 -20.04
CA LEU A 100 9.53 -11.36 -19.83
C LEU A 100 9.78 -10.53 -21.07
N THR A 101 8.77 -9.77 -21.49
CA THR A 101 8.99 -8.72 -22.48
C THR A 101 9.81 -7.58 -21.88
N THR A 102 10.50 -6.80 -22.71
CA THR A 102 11.28 -5.63 -22.24
C THR A 102 10.40 -4.65 -21.46
N GLU A 103 9.15 -4.47 -21.88
CA GLU A 103 8.17 -3.63 -21.19
C GLU A 103 7.87 -4.15 -19.77
N GLN A 104 7.53 -5.44 -19.64
CA GLN A 104 7.25 -6.07 -18.36
C GLN A 104 8.45 -5.99 -17.41
N LEU A 105 9.65 -6.18 -17.95
CA LEU A 105 10.90 -6.07 -17.20
C LEU A 105 11.11 -4.65 -16.66
N VAL A 106 10.99 -3.64 -17.51
CA VAL A 106 11.17 -2.23 -17.12
C VAL A 106 10.13 -1.80 -16.09
N LEU A 107 8.84 -2.12 -16.34
CA LEU A 107 7.77 -1.78 -15.41
C LEU A 107 7.94 -2.46 -14.05
N GLY A 108 8.34 -3.72 -14.05
CA GLY A 108 8.60 -4.46 -12.81
C GLY A 108 9.81 -3.90 -12.03
N ILE A 109 10.88 -3.48 -12.71
CA ILE A 109 12.01 -2.80 -12.05
C ILE A 109 11.55 -1.49 -11.40
N VAL A 110 10.79 -0.68 -12.15
CA VAL A 110 10.25 0.60 -11.64
C VAL A 110 9.32 0.36 -10.46
N PHE A 111 8.45 -0.64 -10.53
CA PHE A 111 7.55 -1.02 -9.45
C PHE A 111 8.29 -1.42 -8.18
N ILE A 112 9.28 -2.32 -8.29
CA ILE A 112 10.07 -2.77 -7.14
C ILE A 112 10.88 -1.61 -6.55
N ALA A 113 11.52 -0.79 -7.39
CA ALA A 113 12.31 0.36 -6.94
C ALA A 113 11.45 1.38 -6.19
N THR A 114 10.26 1.69 -6.72
CA THR A 114 9.32 2.60 -6.05
C THR A 114 8.79 2.03 -4.75
N ILE A 115 8.50 0.73 -4.66
CA ILE A 115 8.11 0.09 -3.41
C ILE A 115 9.23 0.16 -2.37
N ILE A 116 10.48 -0.16 -2.73
CA ILE A 116 11.61 -0.10 -1.80
C ILE A 116 11.77 1.31 -1.22
N GLU A 117 11.67 2.33 -2.06
CA GLU A 117 11.74 3.73 -1.64
C GLU A 117 10.52 4.14 -0.79
N ALA A 118 9.31 3.68 -1.14
CA ALA A 118 8.11 3.88 -0.33
C ALA A 118 8.26 3.25 1.05
N THR A 119 8.77 2.01 1.13
CA THR A 119 9.09 1.31 2.38
C THR A 119 10.11 2.08 3.21
N ARG A 120 11.14 2.67 2.57
CA ARG A 120 12.15 3.48 3.25
C ARG A 120 11.54 4.70 3.94
N ARG A 121 10.59 5.36 3.27
CA ARG A 121 9.90 6.56 3.78
C ARG A 121 8.90 6.23 4.88
N THR A 122 8.25 5.07 4.79
CA THR A 122 7.17 4.70 5.70
C THR A 122 7.66 3.88 6.89
N SER A 123 8.30 2.76 6.62
CA SER A 123 8.68 1.74 7.59
C SER A 123 10.11 1.93 8.12
N GLY A 124 10.90 2.79 7.47
CA GLY A 124 12.26 3.12 7.87
C GLY A 124 13.31 2.15 7.32
N LEU A 125 14.58 2.46 7.62
CA LEU A 125 15.73 1.80 7.00
C LEU A 125 15.84 0.31 7.33
N VAL A 126 15.46 -0.11 8.54
CA VAL A 126 15.60 -1.52 8.97
C VAL A 126 14.78 -2.45 8.07
N ILE A 127 13.52 -2.12 7.82
CA ILE A 127 12.65 -2.90 6.94
C ILE A 127 13.12 -2.83 5.48
N THR A 128 13.57 -1.66 5.02
CA THR A 128 14.13 -1.52 3.67
C THR A 128 15.35 -2.41 3.44
N PHE A 129 16.29 -2.43 4.39
CA PHE A 129 17.46 -3.30 4.30
C PHE A 129 17.07 -4.77 4.32
N LEU A 130 16.07 -5.14 5.11
CA LEU A 130 15.54 -6.51 5.13
C LEU A 130 14.98 -6.93 3.77
N VAL A 131 14.19 -6.05 3.13
CA VAL A 131 13.63 -6.30 1.79
C VAL A 131 14.76 -6.47 0.76
N ILE A 132 15.72 -5.54 0.74
CA ILE A 132 16.87 -5.61 -0.18
C ILE A 132 17.68 -6.88 0.06
N PHE A 133 17.93 -7.22 1.33
CA PHE A 133 18.64 -8.44 1.71
C PHE A 133 17.96 -9.69 1.15
N PHE A 134 16.63 -9.82 1.30
CA PHE A 134 15.92 -10.98 0.78
C PHE A 134 15.82 -11.00 -0.74
N LEU A 135 15.72 -9.85 -1.40
CA LEU A 135 15.80 -9.78 -2.86
C LEU A 135 17.18 -10.23 -3.38
N ILE A 136 18.26 -9.84 -2.70
CA ILE A 136 19.61 -10.31 -3.00
C ILE A 136 19.72 -11.81 -2.72
N TYR A 137 19.22 -12.28 -1.57
CA TYR A 137 19.21 -13.70 -1.19
C TYR A 137 18.58 -14.58 -2.27
N LEU A 138 17.44 -14.17 -2.84
CA LEU A 138 16.79 -14.87 -3.95
C LEU A 138 17.74 -15.07 -5.15
N TYR A 139 18.61 -14.11 -5.42
CA TYR A 139 19.58 -14.18 -6.51
C TYR A 139 20.81 -15.02 -6.15
N ILE A 140 21.39 -14.82 -4.96
CA ILE A 140 22.67 -15.43 -4.57
C ILE A 140 22.54 -16.84 -3.97
N GLY A 141 21.32 -17.37 -3.84
CA GLY A 141 21.03 -18.70 -3.28
C GLY A 141 22.00 -19.84 -3.61
N PRO A 142 22.48 -20.01 -4.85
CA PRO A 142 23.39 -21.11 -5.21
C PRO A 142 24.78 -20.99 -4.58
N TYR A 143 25.19 -19.76 -4.24
CA TYR A 143 26.52 -19.46 -3.70
C TYR A 143 26.57 -19.53 -2.17
N ILE A 144 25.41 -19.67 -1.51
CA ILE A 144 25.30 -19.72 -0.05
C ILE A 144 25.62 -21.15 0.43
N PRO A 145 26.30 -21.33 1.59
CA PRO A 145 26.53 -22.64 2.20
C PRO A 145 25.23 -23.27 2.74
N ASP A 146 25.23 -24.60 2.86
CA ASP A 146 24.13 -25.33 3.52
C ASP A 146 24.06 -24.92 5.01
N PRO A 147 22.87 -24.82 5.62
CA PRO A 147 21.55 -25.27 5.16
C PRO A 147 20.73 -24.23 4.36
N PHE A 148 21.25 -23.01 4.16
CA PHE A 148 20.51 -21.91 3.55
C PHE A 148 20.60 -21.88 2.01
N ARG A 149 21.28 -22.86 1.41
CA ARG A 149 21.42 -22.96 -0.05
C ARG A 149 20.07 -23.25 -0.71
N HIS A 150 19.82 -22.59 -1.83
CA HIS A 150 18.71 -22.93 -2.72
C HIS A 150 19.12 -22.73 -4.19
N ARG A 151 18.26 -23.15 -5.13
CA ARG A 151 18.54 -23.10 -6.58
C ARG A 151 18.84 -21.71 -7.14
N GLY A 152 18.60 -20.65 -6.37
CA GLY A 152 18.64 -19.27 -6.85
C GLY A 152 17.51 -18.94 -7.82
N MET A 153 17.35 -17.65 -8.09
CA MET A 153 16.37 -17.11 -9.02
C MET A 153 17.05 -16.08 -9.92
N ARG A 154 16.88 -16.24 -11.23
CA ARG A 154 17.38 -15.26 -12.20
C ARG A 154 16.63 -13.93 -12.01
N PHE A 155 17.31 -12.82 -12.33
CA PHE A 155 16.79 -11.47 -12.10
C PHE A 155 15.42 -11.21 -12.75
N ASP A 156 15.22 -11.69 -13.98
CA ASP A 156 13.95 -11.65 -14.70
C ASP A 156 12.82 -12.35 -13.92
N ARG A 157 13.10 -13.50 -13.32
CA ARG A 157 12.12 -14.23 -12.49
C ARG A 157 11.83 -13.54 -11.17
N ILE A 158 12.81 -12.86 -10.56
CA ILE A 158 12.57 -12.06 -9.34
C ILE A 158 11.61 -10.91 -9.66
N ILE A 159 11.79 -10.26 -10.81
CA ILE A 159 10.89 -9.21 -11.27
C ILE A 159 9.50 -9.77 -11.55
N GLU A 160 9.42 -10.89 -12.28
CA GLU A 160 8.16 -11.58 -12.56
C GLU A 160 7.41 -11.91 -11.28
N LEU A 161 8.08 -12.54 -10.31
CA LEU A 161 7.52 -12.89 -9.00
C LEU A 161 6.88 -11.68 -8.33
N ASN A 162 7.60 -10.56 -8.27
CA ASN A 162 7.17 -9.39 -7.51
C ASN A 162 6.11 -8.53 -8.22
N TYR A 163 6.07 -8.53 -9.55
CA TYR A 163 5.22 -7.64 -10.34
C TYR A 163 4.05 -8.34 -11.04
N LEU A 164 4.24 -9.55 -11.57
CA LEU A 164 3.26 -10.25 -12.41
C LEU A 164 2.61 -11.47 -11.74
N THR A 165 3.02 -11.83 -10.52
CA THR A 165 2.42 -12.96 -9.78
C THR A 165 1.74 -12.50 -8.50
N THR A 166 0.87 -13.35 -7.96
CA THR A 166 0.19 -13.16 -6.68
C THR A 166 0.97 -13.72 -5.48
N TYR A 167 2.16 -14.25 -5.71
CA TYR A 167 3.06 -14.76 -4.67
C TYR A 167 4.13 -13.74 -4.23
N GLY A 168 4.31 -12.67 -4.99
CA GLY A 168 5.20 -11.56 -4.64
C GLY A 168 4.45 -10.44 -3.92
N THR A 169 4.46 -9.24 -4.49
CA THR A 169 3.87 -8.05 -3.85
C THR A 169 2.35 -8.13 -3.72
N PHE A 170 1.66 -8.65 -4.74
CA PHE A 170 0.21 -8.75 -4.79
C PHE A 170 -0.31 -9.98 -4.05
N THR A 171 -0.01 -10.04 -2.75
CA THR A 171 -0.31 -11.18 -1.88
C THR A 171 -1.35 -10.83 -0.79
N THR A 172 -1.68 -11.80 0.06
CA THR A 172 -2.74 -11.73 1.10
C THR A 172 -2.66 -10.48 2.00
N PRO A 173 -1.50 -10.01 2.48
CA PRO A 173 -1.42 -8.74 3.21
C PRO A 173 -2.04 -7.53 2.48
N LEU A 174 -1.77 -7.39 1.18
CA LEU A 174 -2.31 -6.28 0.38
C LEU A 174 -3.79 -6.52 0.08
N GLN A 175 -4.20 -7.77 -0.09
CA GLN A 175 -5.61 -8.15 -0.20
C GLN A 175 -6.39 -7.70 1.05
N VAL A 176 -5.94 -8.10 2.23
CA VAL A 176 -6.57 -7.75 3.51
C VAL A 176 -6.61 -6.24 3.74
N MET A 177 -5.55 -5.53 3.34
CA MET A 177 -5.54 -4.06 3.37
C MET A 177 -6.69 -3.47 2.53
N SER A 178 -6.83 -3.95 1.30
CA SER A 178 -7.73 -3.40 0.29
C SER A 178 -9.20 -3.72 0.62
N THR A 179 -9.46 -4.92 1.14
CA THR A 179 -10.82 -5.40 1.38
C THR A 179 -11.34 -5.10 2.78
N TYR A 180 -10.49 -5.20 3.82
CA TYR A 180 -10.93 -5.11 5.21
C TYR A 180 -10.43 -3.85 5.90
N VAL A 181 -9.12 -3.57 5.85
CA VAL A 181 -8.54 -2.47 6.64
C VAL A 181 -9.08 -1.10 6.19
N ILE A 182 -9.17 -0.86 4.89
CA ILE A 182 -9.73 0.39 4.36
C ILE A 182 -11.20 0.54 4.74
N ALA A 183 -12.00 -0.52 4.63
CA ALA A 183 -13.42 -0.49 4.99
C ALA A 183 -13.63 -0.11 6.47
N PHE A 184 -12.89 -0.76 7.38
CA PHE A 184 -12.95 -0.45 8.81
C PHE A 184 -12.39 0.93 9.15
N THR A 185 -11.36 1.40 8.44
CA THR A 185 -10.80 2.74 8.63
C THR A 185 -11.81 3.81 8.24
N ILE A 186 -12.49 3.64 7.10
CA ILE A 186 -13.53 4.58 6.65
C ILE A 186 -14.72 4.55 7.62
N LEU A 187 -15.21 3.36 7.97
CA LEU A 187 -16.31 3.21 8.93
C LEU A 187 -15.96 3.84 10.28
N GLY A 188 -14.75 3.60 10.79
CA GLY A 188 -14.27 4.17 12.05
C GLY A 188 -14.18 5.70 12.01
N ALA A 189 -13.71 6.27 10.90
CA ALA A 189 -13.70 7.71 10.70
C ALA A 189 -15.12 8.30 10.70
N VAL A 190 -16.05 7.68 9.96
CA VAL A 190 -17.47 8.11 9.92
C VAL A 190 -18.12 7.99 11.29
N PHE A 191 -17.87 6.90 12.03
CA PHE A 191 -18.44 6.69 13.37
C PHE A 191 -17.90 7.67 14.41
N SER A 192 -16.61 8.02 14.31
CA SER A 192 -15.98 9.02 15.17
C SER A 192 -16.62 10.39 14.96
N GLU A 193 -16.82 10.81 13.71
CA GLU A 193 -17.43 12.10 13.38
C GLU A 193 -18.95 12.11 13.63
N ALA A 194 -19.64 11.00 13.43
CA ALA A 194 -21.08 10.86 13.72
C ALA A 194 -21.40 10.92 15.22
N GLY A 195 -20.41 11.02 16.10
CA GLY A 195 -20.61 11.15 17.54
C GLY A 195 -21.13 9.87 18.20
N VAL A 196 -21.02 8.72 17.54
CA VAL A 196 -21.48 7.42 18.07
C VAL A 196 -20.79 7.09 19.40
N GLY A 197 -19.52 7.50 19.57
CA GLY A 197 -18.82 7.39 20.85
C GLY A 197 -19.50 8.18 21.97
N ARG A 198 -20.00 9.39 21.68
CA ARG A 198 -20.75 10.20 22.64
C ARG A 198 -22.12 9.56 22.92
N PHE A 199 -22.80 9.06 21.89
CA PHE A 199 -24.07 8.33 22.05
C PHE A 199 -23.94 7.14 23.03
N PHE A 200 -22.89 6.32 22.92
CA PHE A 200 -22.68 5.22 23.86
C PHE A 200 -22.35 5.67 25.28
N ILE A 201 -21.60 6.77 25.45
CA ILE A 201 -21.34 7.38 26.76
C ILE A 201 -22.65 7.89 27.38
N ASP A 202 -23.47 8.59 26.60
CA ASP A 202 -24.74 9.15 27.06
C ASP A 202 -25.75 8.05 27.39
N LEU A 203 -25.78 6.96 26.61
CA LEU A 203 -26.59 5.78 26.89
C LEU A 203 -26.15 5.08 28.18
N ALA A 204 -24.84 4.90 28.40
CA ALA A 204 -24.32 4.35 29.64
C ALA A 204 -24.67 5.25 30.84
N LYS A 205 -24.56 6.58 30.70
CA LYS A 205 -25.01 7.52 31.72
C LYS A 205 -26.51 7.45 31.97
N ALA A 206 -27.33 7.28 30.95
CA ALA A 206 -28.78 7.14 31.12
C ALA A 206 -29.15 5.86 31.89
N LEU A 207 -28.46 4.74 31.62
CA LEU A 207 -28.73 3.45 32.25
C LEU A 207 -28.20 3.35 33.69
N VAL A 208 -26.99 3.87 33.94
CA VAL A 208 -26.27 3.63 35.20
C VAL A 208 -26.01 4.92 36.00
N GLY A 209 -26.32 6.10 35.46
CA GLY A 209 -26.00 7.40 36.03
C GLY A 209 -26.59 7.62 37.42
N ARG A 210 -27.77 7.05 37.71
CA ARG A 210 -28.46 7.16 39.01
C ARG A 210 -27.91 6.23 40.11
N MET A 211 -27.03 5.29 39.78
CA MET A 211 -26.45 4.36 40.78
C MET A 211 -25.32 5.04 41.58
N VAL A 212 -25.05 4.63 42.81
CA VAL A 212 -23.90 5.17 43.57
C VAL A 212 -22.60 4.62 42.94
N GLY A 213 -21.60 5.47 42.67
CA GLY A 213 -20.30 5.02 42.17
C GLY A 213 -19.14 5.86 42.68
N GLY A 214 -17.92 5.32 42.56
CA GLY A 214 -16.69 5.92 43.08
C GLY A 214 -16.15 7.11 42.27
N PRO A 215 -14.97 7.65 42.62
CA PRO A 215 -14.44 8.93 42.12
C PRO A 215 -14.12 8.98 40.61
N ALA A 216 -14.19 7.86 39.89
CA ALA A 216 -14.01 7.78 38.45
C ALA A 216 -15.34 7.74 37.65
N LYS A 217 -16.49 7.88 38.32
CA LYS A 217 -17.80 7.90 37.66
C LYS A 217 -18.01 9.24 36.95
N ILE A 218 -18.13 9.21 35.63
CA ILE A 218 -18.44 10.37 34.75
C ILE A 218 -19.96 10.57 34.62
#